data_AF-A0AA96MQX1-F1
#
_entry.id   AF-A0AA96MQX1-F1
#
_cell.length_a   1.000
_cell.length_b   1.000
_cell.length_c   1.000
_cell.angle_alpha   90.00
_cell.angle_beta   90.00
_cell.angle_gamma   90.00
#
_symmetry.space_group_name_H-M   'P 1'
#
loop_
_entity.id
_entity.type
_entity.pdbx_description
1 polymer ?
#
loop_
_entity_poly.entity_id
_entity_poly.type
_entity_poly.pdbx_seq_one_letter_code
_entity_poly.pdbx_strand_id
1 'polypeptide(L)'
;MENIKKLYEKYSVYLTRSRLEIATVIVIVVCAGLVFLTNLPKQGVLKLDGDTIVYDGSLVRGKMNGQGTVTFANGDSYTGEFSNGAFNGKGTYQAKAGWVYEGDFVNGQAEGKGKLTTEQEVVYEGDFKQGLFQQAQ
;
A
#
# COMPACT_ATOMS: atom_id res chain seq x y z
N MET A 1 -42.30 -3.88 -24.91
CA MET A 1 -41.52 -4.08 -26.15
C MET A 1 -41.43 -2.82 -27.02
N GLU A 2 -42.52 -2.05 -27.17
CA GLU A 2 -42.57 -0.78 -27.94
C GLU A 2 -41.42 0.20 -27.63
N ASN A 3 -41.14 0.43 -26.34
CA ASN A 3 -40.14 1.42 -25.90
C ASN A 3 -38.71 1.01 -26.25
N ILE A 4 -38.42 -0.28 -26.23
CA ILE A 4 -37.10 -0.83 -26.61
C ILE A 4 -36.90 -0.68 -28.11
N LYS A 5 -37.94 -0.92 -28.92
CA LYS A 5 -37.87 -0.73 -30.38
C LYS A 5 -37.63 0.73 -30.76
N LYS A 6 -38.34 1.67 -30.14
CA LYS A 6 -38.15 3.11 -30.35
C LYS A 6 -36.75 3.59 -29.94
N LEU A 7 -36.21 3.04 -28.85
CA LEU A 7 -34.82 3.30 -28.43
C LEU A 7 -33.83 2.73 -29.44
N TYR A 8 -34.04 1.48 -29.87
CA TYR A 8 -33.17 0.85 -30.87
C TYR A 8 -33.17 1.63 -32.18
N GLU A 9 -34.32 2.00 -32.74
CA GLU A 9 -34.38 2.79 -33.97
C GLU A 9 -33.66 4.13 -33.83
N LYS A 10 -33.89 4.84 -32.72
CA LYS A 10 -33.25 6.14 -32.43
C LYS A 10 -31.72 6.05 -32.32
N TYR A 11 -31.21 4.97 -31.74
CA TYR A 11 -29.78 4.80 -31.48
C TYR A 11 -29.08 3.86 -32.47
N SER A 12 -29.81 3.19 -33.37
CA SER A 12 -29.29 2.21 -34.35
C SER A 12 -28.22 2.82 -35.27
N VAL A 13 -28.40 4.09 -35.65
CA VAL A 13 -27.44 4.89 -36.45
C VAL A 13 -26.11 5.11 -35.71
N TYR A 14 -26.11 5.03 -34.39
CA TYR A 14 -24.92 5.18 -33.54
C TYR A 14 -24.31 3.83 -33.11
N LEU A 15 -25.06 2.73 -33.26
CA LEU A 15 -24.65 1.35 -33.00
C LEU A 15 -23.78 0.77 -34.13
N THR A 16 -22.77 1.52 -34.57
CA THR A 16 -21.71 0.95 -35.41
C THR A 16 -20.68 0.24 -34.53
N ARG A 17 -20.09 -0.84 -35.05
CA ARG A 17 -19.09 -1.65 -34.31
C ARG A 17 -18.00 -0.77 -33.70
N SER A 18 -17.44 0.16 -34.47
CA SER A 18 -16.38 1.06 -34.01
C SER A 18 -16.82 2.03 -32.90
N ARG A 19 -18.06 2.52 -32.95
CA ARG A 19 -18.60 3.39 -31.88
C ARG A 19 -18.88 2.61 -30.61
N LEU A 20 -19.31 1.36 -30.73
CA LEU A 20 -19.49 0.46 -29.59
C LEU A 20 -18.16 0.10 -28.94
N GLU A 21 -17.13 -0.20 -29.74
CA GLU A 21 -15.75 -0.44 -29.26
C GLU A 21 -15.18 0.78 -28.52
N ILE A 22 -15.40 2.00 -29.01
CA ILE A 22 -14.98 3.22 -28.30
C ILE A 22 -15.76 3.40 -26.99
N ALA A 23 -17.08 3.19 -27.02
CA ALA A 23 -17.92 3.33 -25.83
C ALA A 23 -17.53 2.32 -24.74
N THR A 24 -17.22 1.07 -25.09
CA THR A 24 -16.80 0.06 -24.11
C THR A 24 -15.44 0.39 -23.50
N VAL A 25 -14.47 0.87 -24.29
CA VAL A 25 -13.18 1.32 -23.76
C VAL A 25 -13.36 2.50 -22.80
N ILE A 26 -14.21 3.47 -23.13
CA ILE A 26 -14.52 4.60 -22.23
C ILE A 26 -15.14 4.09 -20.93
N VAL A 27 -16.11 3.18 -20.99
CA VAL A 27 -16.73 2.60 -19.78
C VAL A 27 -15.71 1.84 -18.94
N ILE A 28 -14.83 1.05 -19.55
CA ILE A 28 -13.75 0.33 -18.82
C ILE A 28 -12.81 1.32 -18.14
N VAL A 29 -12.40 2.38 -18.83
CA VAL A 29 -11.51 3.41 -18.27
C VAL A 29 -12.19 4.17 -17.14
N VAL A 30 -13.48 4.52 -17.28
CA VAL A 30 -14.26 5.18 -16.22
C VAL A 30 -14.43 4.26 -15.02
N CYS A 31 -14.75 2.98 -15.23
CA CYS A 31 -14.87 2.00 -14.14
C CYS A 31 -13.53 1.77 -13.44
N ALA A 32 -12.42 1.65 -14.18
CA ALA A 32 -11.08 1.51 -13.61
C ALA A 32 -10.67 2.76 -12.82
N GLY A 33 -10.97 3.96 -13.35
CA GLY A 33 -10.74 5.22 -12.64
C GLY A 33 -11.57 5.35 -11.36
N LEU A 34 -12.83 4.91 -11.38
CA LEU A 34 -13.69 4.90 -10.19
C LEU A 34 -13.16 3.97 -9.09
N VAL A 35 -12.64 2.78 -9.44
CA VAL A 35 -11.96 1.88 -8.48
C VAL A 35 -10.72 2.54 -7.88
N PHE A 36 -10.02 3.37 -8.66
CA PHE A 36 -8.86 4.11 -8.19
C PHE A 36 -9.24 5.26 -7.23
N LEU A 37 -10.37 5.94 -7.48
CA LEU A 37 -10.89 7.01 -6.61
C LEU A 37 -11.43 6.48 -5.27
N THR A 38 -11.99 5.28 -5.22
CA THR A 38 -12.46 4.67 -3.96
C THR A 38 -11.34 4.17 -3.06
N ASN A 39 -10.13 4.02 -3.60
CA ASN A 39 -8.93 3.59 -2.88
C ASN A 39 -8.01 4.78 -2.54
N LEU A 40 -8.53 6.01 -2.43
CA LEU A 40 -7.78 7.08 -1.78
C LEU A 40 -7.66 6.70 -0.30
N PRO A 41 -6.48 6.28 0.18
CA PRO A 41 -6.33 6.00 1.58
C PRO A 41 -6.65 7.27 2.37
N LYS A 42 -7.43 7.13 3.43
CA LYS A 42 -7.56 8.20 4.43
C LYS A 42 -6.22 8.30 5.13
N GLN A 43 -5.34 9.16 4.63
CA GLN A 43 -4.08 9.49 5.29
C GLN A 43 -4.40 10.04 6.68
N GLY A 44 -4.08 9.27 7.71
CA GLY A 44 -4.13 9.68 9.10
C GLY A 44 -2.83 10.37 9.46
N VAL A 45 -2.83 11.69 9.56
CA VAL A 45 -1.69 12.40 10.14
C VAL A 45 -1.74 12.23 11.66
N LEU A 46 -0.74 11.58 12.23
CA LEU A 46 -0.58 11.45 13.69
C LEU A 46 0.54 12.40 14.13
N LYS A 47 0.25 13.33 15.05
CA LYS A 47 1.26 14.21 15.63
C LYS A 47 1.66 13.67 16.99
N LEU A 48 2.92 13.34 17.16
CA LEU A 48 3.52 12.92 18.43
C LEU A 48 4.45 14.05 18.89
N ASP A 49 4.10 14.74 19.97
CA ASP A 49 4.95 15.70 20.70
C ASP A 49 5.70 16.75 19.85
N GLY A 50 5.12 17.18 18.72
CA GLY A 50 5.69 18.19 17.82
C GLY A 50 6.32 17.60 16.55
N ASP A 51 6.66 16.32 16.57
CA ASP A 51 7.06 15.57 15.39
C ASP A 51 5.81 15.04 14.66
N THR A 52 5.76 15.30 13.36
CA THR A 52 4.67 14.81 12.50
C THR A 52 5.07 13.45 11.95
N ILE A 53 4.36 12.40 12.35
CA ILE A 53 4.39 11.12 11.64
C ILE A 53 3.18 11.08 10.70
N VAL A 54 3.40 10.66 9.46
CA VAL A 54 2.30 10.51 8.49
C VAL A 54 2.00 9.03 8.40
N TYR A 55 0.78 8.64 8.73
CA TYR A 55 0.34 7.25 8.62
C TYR A 55 -0.73 7.12 7.54
N ASP A 56 -0.46 6.27 6.58
CA ASP A 56 -1.39 5.83 5.56
C ASP A 56 -1.87 4.42 5.92
N GLY A 57 -3.08 4.29 6.45
CA GLY A 57 -3.61 2.99 6.85
C GLY A 57 -4.80 3.09 7.81
N SER A 58 -5.19 1.95 8.37
CA SER A 58 -6.35 1.86 9.25
C SER A 58 -5.99 2.12 10.72
N LEU A 59 -6.83 2.89 11.40
CA LEU A 59 -6.74 3.09 12.85
C LEU A 59 -7.86 2.33 13.56
N VAL A 60 -7.48 1.54 14.56
CA VAL A 60 -8.42 0.88 15.48
C VAL A 60 -8.15 1.42 16.88
N ARG A 61 -9.16 2.06 17.49
CA ARG A 61 -9.06 2.71 18.80
C ARG A 61 -7.88 3.70 18.89
N GLY A 62 -7.64 4.45 17.81
CA GLY A 62 -6.55 5.43 17.73
C GLY A 62 -5.15 4.83 17.56
N LYS A 63 -5.03 3.52 17.33
CA LYS A 63 -3.74 2.84 17.07
C LYS A 63 -3.66 2.32 15.65
N MET A 64 -2.47 2.39 15.04
CA MET A 64 -2.17 1.79 13.73
C MET A 64 -2.44 0.27 13.77
N ASN A 65 -3.23 -0.23 12.84
CA ASN A 65 -3.61 -1.64 12.77
C ASN A 65 -3.88 -2.08 11.32
N GLY A 66 -3.53 -3.32 11.00
CA GLY A 66 -3.63 -3.86 9.64
C GLY A 66 -2.50 -3.34 8.74
N GLN A 67 -2.69 -3.40 7.43
CA GLN A 67 -1.70 -2.90 6.48
C GLN A 67 -1.65 -1.37 6.48
N GLY A 68 -0.44 -0.82 6.36
CA GLY A 68 -0.25 0.61 6.16
C GLY A 68 1.20 1.00 5.89
N THR A 69 1.41 2.30 5.74
CA THR A 69 2.72 2.94 5.62
C THR A 69 2.84 4.05 6.65
N VAL A 70 3.88 4.05 7.47
CA VAL A 70 4.23 5.19 8.32
C VAL A 70 5.50 5.84 7.78
N THR A 71 5.47 7.16 7.69
CA THR A 71 6.64 8.00 7.43
C THR A 71 6.96 8.78 8.69
N PHE A 72 8.18 8.62 9.18
CA PHE A 72 8.67 9.25 10.39
C PHE A 72 9.22 10.65 10.10
N ALA A 73 9.29 11.50 11.12
CA ALA A 73 9.81 12.86 11.01
C ALA A 73 11.29 12.89 10.57
N ASN A 74 12.06 11.86 10.90
CA ASN A 74 13.45 11.70 10.46
C ASN A 74 13.57 11.32 8.97
N GLY A 75 12.46 10.98 8.30
CA GLY A 75 12.38 10.56 6.91
C GLY A 75 12.49 9.05 6.68
N ASP A 76 12.64 8.26 7.75
CA ASP A 76 12.50 6.81 7.65
C ASP A 76 11.05 6.45 7.33
N SER A 77 10.84 5.29 6.75
CA SER A 77 9.50 4.77 6.50
C SER A 77 9.40 3.28 6.78
N TYR A 78 8.20 2.85 7.13
CA TYR A 78 7.85 1.45 7.23
C TYR A 78 6.55 1.20 6.48
N THR A 79 6.53 0.18 5.64
CA THR A 79 5.32 -0.31 4.96
C THR A 79 5.10 -1.77 5.32
N GLY A 80 3.94 -2.11 5.87
CA GLY A 80 3.63 -3.48 6.24
C GLY A 80 2.52 -3.57 7.26
N GLU A 81 2.51 -4.69 7.97
CA GLU A 81 1.49 -5.01 8.95
C GLU A 81 1.73 -4.32 10.30
N PHE A 82 0.67 -3.72 10.84
CA PHE A 82 0.63 -3.13 12.16
C PHE A 82 -0.34 -3.90 13.06
N SER A 83 0.04 -4.02 14.33
CA SER A 83 -0.83 -4.51 15.39
C SER A 83 -0.63 -3.67 16.64
N ASN A 84 -1.72 -3.09 17.15
CA ASN A 84 -1.72 -2.25 18.35
C ASN A 84 -0.69 -1.10 18.33
N GLY A 85 -0.42 -0.53 17.15
CA GLY A 85 0.51 0.59 16.97
C GLY A 85 1.97 0.18 16.72
N ALA A 86 2.31 -1.11 16.72
CA ALA A 86 3.65 -1.60 16.45
C ALA A 86 3.70 -2.40 15.15
N PHE A 87 4.86 -2.38 14.48
CA PHE A 87 5.15 -3.25 13.33
C PHE A 87 5.06 -4.71 13.77
N ASN A 88 4.24 -5.50 13.09
CA ASN A 88 3.98 -6.89 13.45
C ASN A 88 3.52 -7.65 12.21
N GLY A 89 4.26 -8.69 11.81
CA GLY A 89 4.03 -9.42 10.57
C GLY A 89 5.05 -9.05 9.50
N LYS A 90 4.70 -9.21 8.22
CA LYS A 90 5.61 -8.88 7.12
C LYS A 90 5.64 -7.38 6.87
N GLY A 91 6.82 -6.85 6.58
CA GLY A 91 6.97 -5.47 6.15
C GLY A 91 8.35 -5.12 5.61
N THR A 92 8.47 -3.86 5.20
CA THR A 92 9.69 -3.24 4.69
C THR A 92 9.95 -1.97 5.49
N TYR A 93 11.11 -1.91 6.14
CA TYR A 93 11.64 -0.68 6.73
C TYR A 93 12.68 -0.09 5.79
N GLN A 94 12.52 1.18 5.43
CA GLN A 94 13.46 1.93 4.63
C GLN A 94 13.98 3.10 5.44
N ALA A 95 15.27 3.06 5.76
CA ALA A 95 15.93 4.18 6.42
C ALA A 95 16.25 5.27 5.41
N LYS A 96 16.12 6.53 5.83
CA LYS A 96 16.59 7.68 5.06
C LYS A 96 18.09 7.60 4.77
N ALA A 97 18.85 6.95 5.66
CA ALA A 97 20.26 6.71 5.48
C ALA A 97 20.54 5.89 4.19
N GLY A 98 19.61 5.03 3.79
CA GLY A 98 19.60 4.34 2.49
C GLY A 98 19.61 2.81 2.59
N TRP A 99 19.72 2.24 3.80
CA TRP A 99 19.52 0.81 4.00
C TRP A 99 18.04 0.43 4.07
N VAL A 100 17.74 -0.79 3.65
CA VAL A 100 16.39 -1.34 3.57
C VAL A 100 16.35 -2.71 4.21
N TYR A 101 15.41 -2.95 5.11
CA TYR A 101 15.11 -4.27 5.65
C TYR A 101 13.74 -4.73 5.17
N GLU A 102 13.66 -5.94 4.62
CA GLU A 102 12.43 -6.61 4.20
C GLU A 102 12.31 -7.93 4.97
N GLY A 103 11.26 -8.12 5.75
CA GLY A 103 11.15 -9.33 6.55
C GLY A 103 10.02 -9.35 7.57
N ASP A 104 10.16 -10.27 8.51
CA ASP A 104 9.26 -10.43 9.65
C ASP A 104 9.57 -9.40 10.75
N PHE A 105 8.51 -8.82 11.32
CA PHE A 105 8.56 -7.93 12.46
C PHE A 105 7.72 -8.46 13.61
N VAL A 106 8.22 -8.30 14.83
CA VAL A 106 7.49 -8.57 16.07
C VAL A 106 7.71 -7.41 17.02
N ASN A 107 6.62 -6.75 17.44
CA ASN A 107 6.63 -5.60 18.34
C ASN A 107 7.62 -4.49 17.94
N GLY A 108 7.69 -4.18 16.64
CA GLY A 108 8.57 -3.14 16.10
C GLY A 108 10.00 -3.58 15.78
N GLN A 109 10.38 -4.81 16.08
CA GLN A 109 11.74 -5.32 15.84
C GLN A 109 11.75 -6.33 14.71
N ALA A 110 12.80 -6.32 13.88
CA ALA A 110 13.06 -7.38 12.92
C ALA A 110 13.31 -8.70 13.66
N GLU A 111 12.50 -9.72 13.37
CA GLU A 111 12.45 -11.00 14.09
C GLU A 111 11.98 -12.11 13.15
N GLY A 112 12.80 -13.14 12.91
CA GLY A 112 12.51 -14.20 11.95
C GLY A 112 13.22 -13.99 10.62
N LYS A 113 12.61 -14.39 9.50
CA LYS A 113 13.29 -14.35 8.20
C LYS A 113 13.24 -12.95 7.60
N GLY A 114 14.38 -12.48 7.12
CA GLY A 114 14.45 -11.20 6.42
C GLY A 114 15.69 -11.03 5.58
N LYS A 115 15.72 -9.88 4.90
CA LYS A 115 16.78 -9.43 4.01
C LYS A 115 17.09 -7.97 4.34
N LEU A 116 18.30 -7.69 4.80
CA LEU A 116 18.83 -6.35 4.97
C LEU A 116 19.74 -6.02 3.78
N THR A 117 19.42 -4.96 3.06
CA THR A 117 20.28 -4.36 2.03
C THR A 117 20.87 -3.08 2.57
N THR A 118 22.19 -2.98 2.66
CA THR A 118 22.85 -1.76 3.13
C THR A 118 22.90 -0.69 2.05
N GLU A 119 23.31 0.52 2.41
CA GLU A 119 23.57 1.63 1.48
C GLU A 119 24.62 1.28 0.40
N GLN A 120 25.50 0.33 0.69
CA GLN A 120 26.55 -0.15 -0.21
C GLN A 120 26.11 -1.39 -1.01
N GLU A 121 24.81 -1.67 -1.06
CA GLU A 121 24.20 -2.82 -1.72
C GLU A 121 24.67 -4.19 -1.16
N VAL A 122 25.24 -4.21 0.05
CA VAL A 122 25.58 -5.46 0.74
C VAL A 122 24.30 -6.08 1.28
N VAL A 123 24.08 -7.35 0.96
CA VAL A 123 22.87 -8.08 1.33
C VAL A 123 23.15 -9.08 2.46
N TYR A 124 22.36 -9.01 3.52
CA TYR A 124 22.31 -9.99 4.60
C TYR A 124 20.93 -10.65 4.60
N GLU A 125 20.86 -11.91 4.19
CA GLU A 125 19.62 -12.67 4.12
C GLU A 125 19.69 -13.86 5.08
N GLY A 126 18.68 -14.01 5.95
CA GLY A 126 18.66 -15.07 6.96
C GLY A 126 17.74 -14.76 8.13
N ASP A 127 18.04 -15.35 9.29
CA ASP A 127 17.30 -15.12 10.51
C ASP A 127 17.77 -13.84 11.22
N PHE A 128 16.83 -13.06 11.72
CA PHE A 128 17.04 -11.89 12.54
C PHE A 128 16.41 -12.14 13.91
N LYS A 129 17.06 -11.66 14.96
CA LYS A 129 16.54 -11.73 16.33
C LYS A 129 16.80 -10.41 17.03
N GLN A 130 15.75 -9.77 17.53
CA GLN A 130 15.83 -8.45 18.17
C GLN A 130 16.56 -7.40 17.30
N GLY A 131 16.34 -7.44 15.99
CA GLY A 131 17.00 -6.53 15.04
C GLY A 131 18.40 -6.96 14.57
N LEU A 132 18.97 -8.04 15.12
CA LEU A 132 20.32 -8.49 14.78
C LEU A 132 20.30 -9.69 13.84
N PHE A 133 21.05 -9.58 12.74
CA PHE A 133 21.28 -10.71 11.84
C PHE A 133 21.99 -11.85 12.57
N GLN A 134 21.45 -13.06 12.45
CA GLN A 134 22.03 -14.27 13.01
C GLN A 134 22.90 -14.90 11.94
N GLN A 135 24.22 -14.84 12.12
CA GLN A 135 25.17 -15.49 11.23
C GLN A 135 24.93 -17.00 11.27
N ALA A 136 24.78 -17.64 10.11
CA ALA A 136 24.75 -19.10 10.04
C ALA A 136 26.06 -19.65 10.62
N GLN A 137 25.96 -20.50 11.65
CA GLN A 137 27.09 -21.23 12.24
C GLN A 137 27.63 -22.29 11.29
#